data_AF-A0A3C0TU26-F1
#
_entry.id   AF-A0A3C0TU26-F1
#
_cell.length_a   1.000
_cell.length_b   1.000
_cell.length_c   1.000
_cell.angle_alpha   90.00
_cell.angle_beta   90.00
_cell.angle_gamma   90.00
#
_symmetry.space_group_name_H-M   'P 1'
#
loop_
_entity.id
_entity.type
_entity.pdbx_description
1 polymer ?
#
loop_
_entity_poly.entity_id
_entity_poly.type
_entity_poly.pdbx_seq_one_letter_code
_entity_poly.pdbx_strand_id
1 'polypeptide(L)' 'MRNETAGAEIARLISLLARLPGLGPRSARRAALFLIERKESQLAPL' A
#
# COMPACT_ATOMS: atom_id res chain seq x y z
N MET A 1 -14.01 15.79 -8.07
CA MET A 1 -14.14 14.47 -8.74
C MET A 1 -12.77 13.77 -8.90
N ARG A 2 -12.11 13.34 -7.81
CA ARG A 2 -10.80 12.63 -7.88
C ARG A 2 -10.65 11.45 -6.90
N ASN A 3 -11.70 11.10 -6.16
CA ASN A 3 -11.59 10.09 -5.09
C ASN A 3 -11.75 8.64 -5.59
N GLU A 4 -12.42 8.45 -6.73
CA GLU A 4 -12.66 7.11 -7.30
C GLU A 4 -11.37 6.46 -7.80
N THR A 5 -10.50 7.26 -8.43
CA THR A 5 -9.18 6.83 -8.92
C THR A 5 -8.24 6.49 -7.77
N ALA A 6 -8.25 7.25 -6.69
CA ALA A 6 -7.41 6.99 -5.52
C ALA A 6 -7.75 5.65 -4.86
N GLY A 7 -9.04 5.31 -4.74
CA GLY A 7 -9.47 4.01 -4.22
C GLY A 7 -9.00 2.83 -5.08
N ALA A 8 -9.06 2.96 -6.40
CA ALA A 8 -8.61 1.93 -7.34
C ALA A 8 -7.08 1.72 -7.29
N GLU A 9 -6.30 2.79 -7.21
CA GLU A 9 -4.84 2.73 -7.11
C GLU A 9 -4.38 2.10 -5.77
N ILE A 10 -5.06 2.41 -4.66
CA ILE A 10 -4.78 1.79 -3.36
C ILE A 10 -5.12 0.30 -3.40
N ALA A 11 -6.26 -0.08 -3.98
CA ALA A 11 -6.64 -1.49 -4.13
C ALA A 11 -5.58 -2.25 -4.97
N ARG A 12 -5.10 -1.64 -6.06
CA ARG A 12 -4.03 -2.21 -6.89
C ARG A 12 -2.72 -2.38 -6.11
N LEU A 13 -2.31 -1.38 -5.33
CA LEU A 13 -1.12 -1.46 -4.47
C LEU A 13 -1.24 -2.60 -3.46
N ILE A 14 -2.40 -2.73 -2.80
CA ILE A 14 -2.65 -3.81 -1.85
C ILE A 14 -2.53 -5.18 -2.54
N SER A 15 -3.10 -5.34 -3.74
CA SER A 15 -2.98 -6.57 -4.52
C SER A 15 -1.54 -6.91 -4.90
N LEU A 16 -0.71 -5.90 -5.19
CA LEU A 16 0.71 -6.12 -5.48
C LEU A 16 1.50 -6.52 -4.23
N LEU A 17 1.29 -5.83 -3.10
CA LEU A 17 1.95 -6.14 -1.83
C LEU A 17 1.56 -7.52 -1.30
N ALA A 18 0.32 -7.96 -1.53
CA ALA A 18 -0.18 -9.26 -1.09
C ALA A 18 0.48 -10.46 -1.83
N ARG A 19 1.27 -10.20 -2.88
CA ARG A 19 2.04 -11.22 -3.60
C ARG A 19 3.44 -11.44 -3.01
N LEU A 20 3.85 -10.63 -2.05
CA LEU A 20 5.15 -10.76 -1.40
C LEU A 20 5.10 -11.86 -0.32
N PRO A 21 6.17 -12.66 -0.15
CA PRO A 21 6.22 -13.67 0.90
C PRO A 21 6.05 -13.02 2.28
N GLY A 22 5.13 -13.54 3.09
CA GLY A 22 4.83 -13.00 4.43
C GLY A 22 3.81 -11.84 4.45
N LEU A 23 3.38 -11.32 3.30
CA LEU A 23 2.34 -10.28 3.21
C LEU A 23 1.05 -10.88 2.62
N GLY A 24 0.11 -11.27 3.47
CA GLY A 24 -1.25 -11.64 3.05
C GLY A 24 -2.15 -10.42 2.86
N PRO A 25 -3.41 -10.59 2.40
CA PRO A 25 -4.31 -9.46 2.11
C PRO A 25 -4.51 -8.48 3.28
N ARG A 26 -4.54 -9.00 4.51
CA ARG A 26 -4.66 -8.19 5.73
C ARG A 26 -3.40 -7.38 6.03
N SER A 27 -2.22 -8.00 5.97
CA SER A 27 -0.95 -7.30 6.25
C SER A 27 -0.53 -6.38 5.11
N ALA A 28 -0.80 -6.74 3.86
CA ALA A 28 -0.63 -5.88 2.68
C ALA A 28 -1.47 -4.59 2.76
N ARG A 29 -2.72 -4.67 3.24
CA ARG A 29 -3.55 -3.48 3.49
C ARG A 29 -2.93 -2.56 4.54
N ARG A 30 -2.44 -3.12 5.65
CA ARG A 30 -1.77 -2.34 6.69
C ARG A 30 -0.49 -1.68 6.15
N ALA A 31 0.32 -2.42 5.40
CA ALA A 31 1.52 -1.88 4.77
C ALA A 31 1.19 -0.76 3.77
N ALA A 32 0.18 -0.92 2.92
CA ALA A 32 -0.25 0.12 1.98
C ALA A 32 -0.69 1.41 2.69
N LEU A 33 -1.52 1.29 3.74
CA LEU A 33 -1.96 2.45 4.51
C LEU A 33 -0.80 3.13 5.24
N PHE A 34 0.11 2.34 5.81
CA PHE A 34 1.31 2.82 6.47
C PHE A 34 2.25 3.57 5.50
N LEU A 35 2.43 3.07 4.28
CA LEU A 35 3.22 3.73 3.24
C LEU A 35 2.58 5.03 2.73
N ILE A 36 1.25 5.12 2.73
CA ILE A 36 0.53 6.36 2.38
C ILE A 36 0.71 7.40 3.48
N GLU A 37 0.64 6.99 4.75
CA GLU A 37 0.83 7.87 5.90
C GLU A 37 2.28 8.33 6.07
N ARG A 38 3.26 7.47 5.75
CA ARG A 38 4.70 7.69 6.03
C ARG A 38 5.59 7.45 4.82
N LYS A 39 5.19 8.01 3.67
CA LYS A 39 5.83 7.76 2.38
C LYS A 39 7.32 8.11 2.34
N GLU A 40 7.70 9.26 2.90
CA GLU A 40 9.07 9.78 2.77
C GLU A 40 10.09 9.04 3.63
N SER A 41 9.73 8.66 4.86
CA SER A 41 10.67 8.02 5.79
C SER A 41 10.79 6.51 5.64
N GLN A 42 9.81 5.85 5.01
CA GLN A 42 9.76 4.39 4.87
C GLN A 42 10.17 3.91 3.47
N LEU A 43 10.22 4.80 2.49
CA LEU A 43 10.72 4.50 1.13
C LEU A 43 12.15 4.98 0.91
N ALA A 44 12.72 5.73 1.85
CA ALA A 44 14.15 6.02 1.87
C ALA A 44 14.91 4.75 2.30
N PRO A 45 16.11 4.50 1.73
CA PRO A 45 16.99 3.45 2.23
C PRO A 45 17.31 3.70 3.71
N LEU A 46 17.38 2.63 4.50
CA LEU A 46 17.87 2.65 5.87
C LEU A 46 19.37 2.97 5.92
#